data_AF-A0AAW0MJ67-F1
#
_entry.id   AF-A0AAW0MJ67-F1
#
_cell.length_a   1.000
_cell.length_b   1.000
_cell.length_c   1.000
_cell.angle_alpha   90.00
_cell.angle_beta   90.00
_cell.angle_gamma   90.00
#
_symmetry.space_group_name_H-M   'P 1'
#
loop_
_entity.id
_entity.type
_entity.pdbx_description
1 polymer ?
#
loop_
_entity_poly.entity_id
_entity_poly.type
_entity_poly.pdbx_seq_one_letter_code
_entity_poly.pdbx_strand_id
1 'polypeptide(L)'
;MPAHLQKCIENSIRTHDGPPVRYQLQLKRVNLDKLPDKQSKLRKFTLGSRNSKYQNRTILLVGATGTGKSTLINALVNYVMGVQFKDKVWFEIIADEKDRPQSDSQTSEISVYEIFGFEGKTVPYSLTIIDTPGYGDTRGKAHDEIVTQKLQNLFTVPDGVAVIDAVGFVLKASENRLDERMACIFNSVTSLFAKDLEKNIVVMMTHSDGGEPTNALQALEDAKIQCARDKNHVPIYFQFNNRQKEEIKAERGVERAASFAFGTTEYGMKDFTDFLGETQPKSLTNTIKVLKERERLTACMQNLEGRVKEVEMKQRAIENNREQLQKHQQEMEKNKKFTINVEETYKDKVDIDGWWDNKAVTCSRCEENCHYPGCTWAWDPSWCEVMKNDYCTSCSGECHVSYHVKENWRYVSKTRIVQQTLDDMKRKYESNKALSDKNQTLQEQMEEDMNNLKQTKNQLLNEAFDRIQQLEKIALNADSVSTFIHLEFLMERMKEEDDQEKLQKLERMKNRMDKRNQAGAKYYKQRS
;
A
#
# COMPACT_ATOMS: atom_id res chain seq x y z
N MET A 1 5.29 -16.31 -43.28
CA MET A 1 5.62 -15.44 -42.13
C MET A 1 5.70 -14.00 -42.59
N PRO A 2 5.05 -13.04 -41.91
CA PRO A 2 5.13 -11.61 -42.21
C PRO A 2 6.56 -11.03 -42.12
N ALA A 3 6.88 -10.05 -42.98
CA ALA A 3 8.21 -9.43 -43.06
C ALA A 3 8.66 -8.75 -41.75
N HIS A 4 7.73 -8.18 -40.97
CA HIS A 4 8.08 -7.56 -39.70
C HIS A 4 8.50 -8.58 -38.64
N LEU A 5 7.97 -9.81 -38.66
CA LEU A 5 8.39 -10.88 -37.77
C LEU A 5 9.78 -11.40 -38.15
N GLN A 6 10.10 -11.48 -39.45
CA GLN A 6 11.43 -11.85 -39.92
C GLN A 6 12.49 -10.85 -39.43
N LYS A 7 12.20 -9.55 -39.50
CA LYS A 7 13.07 -8.52 -38.92
C LYS A 7 13.23 -8.68 -37.41
N CYS A 8 12.18 -9.10 -36.69
CA CYS A 8 12.31 -9.37 -35.26
C CYS A 8 13.23 -10.56 -34.99
N ILE A 9 13.12 -11.63 -35.79
CA ILE A 9 13.98 -12.82 -35.70
C ILE A 9 15.46 -12.45 -35.88
N GLU A 10 15.78 -11.66 -36.91
CA GLU A 10 17.17 -11.22 -37.19
C GLU A 10 17.80 -10.44 -36.04
N ASN A 11 16.99 -9.74 -35.24
CA ASN A 11 17.43 -8.93 -34.10
C ASN A 11 17.23 -9.61 -32.75
N SER A 12 16.88 -10.90 -32.73
CA SER A 12 16.61 -11.67 -31.52
C SER A 12 17.60 -12.80 -31.34
N ILE A 13 17.73 -13.28 -30.11
CA ILE A 13 18.57 -14.44 -29.79
C ILE A 13 17.68 -15.68 -29.83
N ARG A 14 18.02 -16.67 -30.66
CA ARG A 14 17.32 -17.95 -30.67
C ARG A 14 17.59 -18.70 -29.36
N THR A 15 16.54 -19.08 -28.64
CA THR A 15 16.62 -19.77 -27.34
C THR A 15 16.20 -21.24 -27.40
N HIS A 16 15.40 -21.63 -28.40
CA HIS A 16 14.95 -23.01 -28.57
C HIS A 16 14.67 -23.33 -30.04
N ASP A 17 14.96 -24.56 -30.46
CA ASP A 17 14.86 -24.95 -31.86
C ASP A 17 13.42 -25.25 -32.32
N GLY A 18 12.52 -25.58 -31.38
CA GLY A 18 11.08 -25.69 -31.62
C GLY A 18 10.63 -27.03 -32.21
N PRO A 19 9.40 -27.09 -32.78
CA PRO A 19 8.43 -25.99 -32.97
C PRO A 19 7.57 -25.70 -31.71
N PRO A 20 7.18 -24.43 -31.42
CA PRO A 20 7.61 -23.23 -32.11
C PRO A 20 9.08 -22.89 -31.79
N VAL A 21 9.78 -22.31 -32.77
CA VAL A 21 11.13 -21.79 -32.56
C VAL A 21 11.04 -20.59 -31.60
N ARG A 22 11.83 -20.58 -30.53
CA ARG A 22 11.77 -19.50 -29.52
C ARG A 22 12.89 -18.49 -29.70
N TYR A 23 12.54 -17.21 -29.56
CA TYR A 23 13.44 -16.08 -29.73
C TYR A 23 13.30 -15.09 -28.56
N GLN A 24 14.41 -14.79 -27.90
CA GLN A 24 14.50 -13.73 -26.90
C GLN A 24 14.70 -12.38 -27.59
N LEU A 25 13.71 -11.50 -27.45
CA LEU A 25 13.74 -10.14 -27.97
C LEU A 25 14.73 -9.29 -27.16
N GLN A 26 15.40 -8.36 -27.85
CA GLN A 26 16.32 -7.40 -27.24
C GLN A 26 15.56 -6.13 -26.84
N LEU A 27 15.59 -5.79 -25.55
CA LEU A 27 14.92 -4.61 -25.00
C LEU A 27 15.95 -3.60 -24.47
N LYS A 28 15.68 -2.31 -24.66
CA LYS A 28 16.46 -1.24 -24.04
C LYS A 28 16.02 -1.06 -22.58
N ARG A 29 16.94 -1.26 -21.63
CA ARG A 29 16.69 -1.10 -20.19
C ARG A 29 17.05 0.31 -19.70
N VAL A 30 16.21 0.88 -18.84
CA VAL A 30 16.44 2.12 -18.08
C VAL A 30 15.89 1.94 -16.66
N ASN A 31 16.56 2.49 -15.64
CA ASN A 31 16.05 2.51 -14.27
C ASN A 31 15.29 3.82 -14.00
N LEU A 32 14.02 3.73 -13.60
CA LEU A 32 13.15 4.90 -13.38
C LEU A 32 13.49 5.64 -12.09
N ASP A 33 13.99 4.92 -11.09
CA ASP A 33 14.44 5.48 -9.81
C ASP A 33 15.84 6.11 -9.87
N LYS A 34 16.48 6.12 -11.05
CA LYS A 34 17.85 6.63 -11.28
C LYS A 34 18.91 5.96 -10.39
N LEU A 35 18.60 4.80 -9.80
CA LEU A 35 19.53 4.03 -9.00
C LEU A 35 20.40 3.10 -9.88
N PRO A 36 21.59 2.69 -9.40
CA PRO A 36 22.38 1.66 -10.07
C PRO A 36 21.60 0.35 -10.22
N ASP A 37 21.90 -0.44 -11.26
CA ASP A 37 21.13 -1.63 -11.64
C ASP A 37 20.90 -2.65 -10.52
N LYS A 38 21.89 -2.83 -9.64
CA LYS A 38 21.84 -3.76 -8.50
C LYS A 38 20.93 -3.27 -7.36
N GLN A 39 20.59 -1.98 -7.34
CA GLN A 39 19.78 -1.34 -6.29
C GLN A 39 18.41 -0.88 -6.81
N SER A 40 18.25 -0.77 -8.14
CA SER A 40 17.02 -0.28 -8.75
C SER A 40 15.85 -1.22 -8.48
N LYS A 41 14.77 -0.64 -7.98
CA LYS A 41 13.48 -1.28 -7.67
C LYS A 41 12.44 -1.07 -8.77
N LEU A 42 12.68 -0.10 -9.66
CA LEU A 42 11.79 0.28 -10.76
C LEU A 42 12.54 0.26 -12.10
N ARG A 43 12.23 -0.73 -12.93
CA ARG A 43 12.91 -0.96 -14.22
C ARG A 43 11.95 -0.72 -15.37
N LYS A 44 12.44 -0.09 -16.43
CA LYS A 44 11.72 0.10 -17.69
C LYS A 44 12.48 -0.58 -18.83
N PHE A 45 11.76 -1.33 -19.65
CA PHE A 45 12.25 -2.05 -20.81
C PHE A 45 11.46 -1.62 -22.04
N THR A 46 12.14 -1.15 -23.07
CA THR A 46 11.48 -0.66 -24.29
C THR A 46 11.85 -1.54 -25.48
N LEU A 47 10.83 -2.01 -26.20
CA LEU A 47 10.92 -2.68 -27.49
C LEU A 47 10.42 -1.72 -28.58
N GLY A 48 11.25 -1.47 -29.60
CA GLY A 48 10.93 -0.56 -30.70
C GLY A 48 11.10 0.92 -30.32
N SER A 49 10.37 1.80 -31.00
CA SER A 49 10.45 3.25 -30.80
C SER A 49 9.07 3.88 -30.81
N ARG A 50 8.79 4.72 -29.80
CA ARG A 50 7.48 5.35 -29.61
C ARG A 50 7.14 6.28 -30.78
N ASN A 51 5.95 6.12 -31.34
CA ASN A 51 5.37 7.05 -32.29
C ASN A 51 4.18 7.77 -31.64
N SER A 52 4.32 9.08 -31.43
CA SER A 52 3.32 9.91 -30.73
C SER A 52 1.97 10.02 -31.43
N LYS A 53 1.86 9.58 -32.70
CA LYS A 53 0.58 9.52 -33.42
C LYS A 53 -0.38 8.46 -32.89
N TYR A 54 0.16 7.40 -32.28
CA TYR A 54 -0.66 6.33 -31.71
C TYR A 54 -0.90 6.56 -30.23
N GLN A 55 -2.11 6.21 -29.79
CA GLN A 55 -2.41 6.13 -28.36
C GLN A 55 -1.59 5.01 -27.73
N ASN A 56 -1.33 5.12 -26.42
CA ASN A 56 -0.63 4.08 -25.65
C ASN A 56 -1.55 3.59 -24.54
N ARG A 57 -1.80 2.27 -24.50
CA ARG A 57 -2.63 1.63 -23.48
C ARG A 57 -1.75 1.01 -22.40
N THR A 58 -2.00 1.37 -21.15
CA THR A 58 -1.20 0.95 -19.99
C THR A 58 -1.96 -0.07 -19.16
N ILE A 59 -1.35 -1.23 -18.96
CA ILE A 59 -1.93 -2.38 -18.25
C ILE A 59 -1.08 -2.66 -17.03
N LEU A 60 -1.69 -2.79 -15.85
CA LEU A 60 -1.02 -3.28 -14.64
C LEU A 60 -1.43 -4.72 -14.36
N LEU A 61 -0.47 -5.63 -14.28
CA LEU A 61 -0.72 -7.04 -13.97
C LEU A 61 -0.33 -7.36 -12.54
N VAL A 62 -1.28 -7.93 -11.80
CA VAL A 62 -1.12 -8.30 -10.39
C VAL A 62 -1.63 -9.72 -10.16
N GLY A 63 -0.95 -10.45 -9.30
CA GLY A 63 -1.29 -11.84 -9.00
C GLY A 63 -0.15 -12.55 -8.29
N ALA A 64 -0.43 -13.71 -7.73
CA ALA A 64 0.57 -14.47 -6.98
C ALA A 64 1.69 -15.03 -7.88
N THR A 65 2.75 -15.51 -7.24
CA THR A 65 3.81 -16.26 -7.92
C THR A 65 3.22 -17.53 -8.54
N GLY A 66 3.63 -17.86 -9.77
CA GLY A 66 3.18 -19.08 -10.45
C GLY A 66 1.76 -19.04 -11.02
N THR A 67 1.07 -17.89 -11.03
CA THR A 67 -0.21 -17.72 -11.75
C THR A 67 -0.04 -17.46 -13.24
N GLY A 68 1.20 -17.45 -13.76
CA GLY A 68 1.46 -17.33 -15.19
C GLY A 68 1.50 -15.91 -15.76
N LYS A 69 1.71 -14.88 -14.92
CA LYS A 69 1.86 -13.48 -15.36
C LYS A 69 2.90 -13.30 -16.48
N SER A 70 4.12 -13.80 -16.28
CA SER A 70 5.19 -13.70 -17.29
C SER A 70 4.82 -14.36 -18.61
N THR A 71 4.18 -15.53 -18.55
CA THR A 71 3.68 -16.24 -19.74
C THR A 71 2.59 -15.44 -20.45
N LEU A 72 1.68 -14.83 -19.69
CA LEU A 72 0.62 -13.96 -20.21
C LEU A 72 1.19 -12.71 -20.90
N ILE A 73 2.22 -12.10 -20.32
CA ILE A 73 2.92 -10.96 -20.93
C ILE A 73 3.53 -11.35 -22.28
N ASN A 74 4.27 -12.46 -22.33
CA ASN A 74 4.84 -12.96 -23.59
C ASN A 74 3.73 -13.26 -24.62
N ALA A 75 2.61 -13.86 -24.19
CA ALA A 75 1.46 -14.12 -25.07
C ALA A 75 0.84 -12.83 -25.62
N LEU A 76 0.68 -11.80 -24.79
CA LEU A 76 0.15 -10.50 -25.21
C LEU A 76 1.09 -9.82 -26.21
N VAL A 77 2.40 -9.88 -25.99
CA VAL A 77 3.40 -9.35 -26.94
C VAL A 77 3.31 -10.08 -28.29
N ASN A 78 3.26 -11.41 -28.30
CA ASN A 78 3.12 -12.17 -29.55
C ASN A 78 1.81 -11.84 -30.29
N TYR A 79 0.71 -11.67 -29.55
CA TYR A 79 -0.58 -11.27 -30.11
C TYR A 79 -0.49 -9.88 -30.75
N VAL A 80 0.10 -8.89 -30.07
CA VAL A 80 0.28 -7.52 -30.60
C VAL A 80 1.22 -7.48 -31.80
N MET A 81 2.24 -8.32 -31.81
CA MET A 81 3.13 -8.51 -32.96
C MET A 81 2.44 -9.20 -34.15
N GLY A 82 1.25 -9.78 -33.96
CA GLY A 82 0.51 -10.50 -35.01
C GLY A 82 1.09 -11.87 -35.34
N VAL A 83 1.67 -12.55 -34.35
CA VAL A 83 2.13 -13.94 -34.50
C VAL A 83 0.94 -14.88 -34.59
N GLN A 84 0.93 -15.76 -35.58
CA GLN A 84 -0.13 -16.76 -35.77
C GLN A 84 0.42 -18.17 -35.52
N PHE A 85 -0.45 -19.11 -35.15
CA PHE A 85 -0.07 -20.51 -34.89
C PHE A 85 0.73 -21.15 -36.06
N LYS A 86 0.39 -20.80 -37.30
CA LYS A 86 1.06 -21.28 -38.51
C LYS A 86 2.47 -20.74 -38.72
N ASP A 87 2.85 -19.64 -38.06
CA ASP A 87 4.19 -19.07 -38.20
C ASP A 87 5.24 -19.95 -37.49
N LYS A 88 4.81 -20.80 -36.55
CA LYS A 88 5.67 -21.74 -35.79
C LYS A 88 6.87 -21.05 -35.11
N VAL A 89 6.67 -19.80 -34.67
CA VAL A 89 7.63 -19.00 -33.91
C VAL A 89 7.00 -18.46 -32.64
N TRP A 90 7.82 -18.19 -31.63
CA TRP A 90 7.39 -17.61 -30.36
C TRP A 90 8.46 -16.64 -29.84
N PHE A 91 8.05 -15.42 -29.53
CA PHE A 91 8.95 -14.40 -28.98
C PHE A 91 8.82 -14.30 -27.46
N GLU A 92 9.94 -14.08 -26.78
CA GLU A 92 10.01 -13.94 -25.33
C GLU A 92 10.67 -12.59 -24.99
N ILE A 93 10.00 -11.78 -24.17
CA ILE A 93 10.60 -10.59 -23.55
C ILE A 93 10.98 -10.87 -22.10
N ILE A 94 10.32 -11.85 -21.48
CA ILE A 94 10.62 -12.35 -20.14
C ILE A 94 11.08 -13.81 -20.27
N ALA A 95 12.32 -14.08 -19.88
CA ALA A 95 12.89 -15.43 -19.86
C ALA A 95 12.32 -16.29 -18.72
N ASP A 96 12.31 -17.61 -18.93
CA ASP A 96 11.82 -18.60 -17.98
C ASP A 96 12.60 -18.61 -16.66
N GLU A 97 11.90 -18.82 -15.55
CA GLU A 97 12.47 -18.83 -14.19
C GLU A 97 13.55 -19.91 -13.99
N LYS A 98 13.53 -20.99 -14.79
CA LYS A 98 14.49 -22.10 -14.72
C LYS A 98 15.89 -21.73 -15.21
N ASP A 99 16.02 -20.69 -16.03
CA ASP A 99 17.30 -20.19 -16.54
C ASP A 99 17.83 -19.01 -15.71
N ARG A 100 17.15 -18.67 -14.61
CA ARG A 100 17.60 -17.64 -13.66
C ARG A 100 18.39 -18.29 -12.52
N PRO A 101 19.52 -17.70 -12.08
CA PRO A 101 20.18 -18.12 -10.85
C PRO A 101 19.16 -18.18 -9.71
N GLN A 102 19.28 -19.16 -8.81
CA GLN A 102 18.30 -19.39 -7.74
C GLN A 102 18.12 -18.15 -6.82
N SER A 103 19.09 -17.22 -6.81
CA SER A 103 19.04 -15.90 -6.16
C SER A 103 18.17 -14.84 -6.87
N ASP A 104 17.84 -15.06 -8.15
CA ASP A 104 17.07 -14.16 -9.04
C ASP A 104 15.67 -14.72 -9.37
N SER A 105 15.33 -15.89 -8.81
CA SER A 105 14.12 -16.67 -9.13
C SER A 105 12.80 -16.07 -8.59
N GLN A 106 12.87 -14.87 -8.03
CA GLN A 106 11.72 -14.13 -7.53
C GLN A 106 11.86 -12.67 -7.98
N THR A 107 11.00 -12.20 -8.89
CA THR A 107 10.94 -10.79 -9.29
C THR A 107 10.73 -9.97 -8.02
N SER A 108 11.76 -9.28 -7.56
CA SER A 108 11.65 -8.38 -6.40
C SER A 108 11.29 -6.97 -6.87
N GLU A 109 11.51 -6.67 -8.14
CA GLU A 109 11.37 -5.36 -8.76
C GLU A 109 10.09 -5.25 -9.60
N ILE A 110 9.58 -4.02 -9.73
CA ILE A 110 8.51 -3.72 -10.69
C ILE A 110 9.14 -3.42 -12.04
N SER A 111 8.63 -4.07 -13.07
CA SER A 111 9.12 -3.91 -14.45
C SER A 111 8.04 -3.32 -15.34
N VAL A 112 8.39 -2.28 -16.11
CA VAL A 112 7.53 -1.63 -17.09
C VAL A 112 8.02 -2.00 -18.48
N TYR A 113 7.19 -2.67 -19.27
CA TYR A 113 7.49 -3.07 -20.64
C TYR A 113 6.73 -2.18 -21.62
N GLU A 114 7.47 -1.37 -22.38
CA GLU A 114 6.94 -0.55 -23.46
C GLU A 114 7.10 -1.28 -24.80
N ILE A 115 6.00 -1.51 -25.50
CA ILE A 115 5.95 -2.27 -26.75
C ILE A 115 5.47 -1.34 -27.87
N PHE A 116 6.40 -0.97 -28.76
CA PHE A 116 6.17 0.00 -29.84
C PHE A 116 6.50 -0.59 -31.21
N GLY A 117 5.90 -0.01 -32.26
CA GLY A 117 6.21 -0.34 -33.66
C GLY A 117 5.39 -1.50 -34.23
N PHE A 118 4.37 -1.95 -33.50
CA PHE A 118 3.43 -3.00 -33.89
C PHE A 118 1.99 -2.48 -34.00
N GLU A 119 1.81 -1.16 -34.03
CA GLU A 119 0.50 -0.54 -34.20
C GLU A 119 -0.07 -0.87 -35.59
N GLY A 120 -1.35 -1.25 -35.63
CA GLY A 120 -2.05 -1.67 -36.84
C GLY A 120 -1.77 -3.12 -37.26
N LYS A 121 -1.03 -3.91 -36.48
CA LYS A 121 -0.88 -5.36 -36.74
C LYS A 121 -2.10 -6.14 -36.26
N THR A 122 -2.39 -6.06 -34.97
CA THR A 122 -3.62 -6.59 -34.36
C THR A 122 -4.37 -5.53 -33.57
N VAL A 123 -3.67 -4.57 -32.99
CA VAL A 123 -4.25 -3.45 -32.23
C VAL A 123 -3.85 -2.09 -32.81
N PRO A 124 -4.70 -1.04 -32.74
CA PRO A 124 -4.42 0.28 -33.31
C PRO A 124 -3.59 1.20 -32.40
N TYR A 125 -3.06 0.70 -31.29
CA TYR A 125 -2.37 1.46 -30.26
C TYR A 125 -1.07 0.76 -29.79
N SER A 126 -0.18 1.52 -29.16
CA SER A 126 0.98 1.00 -28.45
C SER A 126 0.59 0.40 -27.10
N LEU A 127 1.43 -0.46 -26.53
CA LEU A 127 1.20 -1.04 -25.21
C LEU A 127 2.30 -0.66 -24.21
N THR A 128 1.89 -0.46 -22.97
CA THR A 128 2.76 -0.45 -21.79
C THR A 128 2.23 -1.44 -20.78
N ILE A 129 3.06 -2.38 -20.33
CA ILE A 129 2.66 -3.44 -19.40
C ILE A 129 3.50 -3.31 -18.14
N ILE A 130 2.86 -3.16 -16.98
CA ILE A 130 3.49 -3.09 -15.68
C ILE A 130 3.37 -4.47 -15.05
N ASP A 131 4.50 -5.14 -14.89
CA ASP A 131 4.62 -6.43 -14.23
C ASP A 131 5.03 -6.22 -12.77
N THR A 132 4.24 -6.77 -11.86
CA THR A 132 4.55 -6.76 -10.43
C THR A 132 5.16 -8.09 -9.98
N PRO A 133 6.04 -8.07 -8.97
CA PRO A 133 6.38 -9.24 -8.18
C PRO A 133 5.17 -10.13 -7.86
N GLY A 134 5.40 -11.44 -7.79
CA GLY A 134 4.40 -12.37 -7.30
C GLY A 134 4.04 -12.06 -5.85
N TYR A 135 2.79 -11.66 -5.62
CA TYR A 135 2.31 -11.34 -4.29
C TYR A 135 2.19 -12.60 -3.39
N GLY A 136 2.33 -12.40 -2.08
CA GLY A 136 2.14 -13.43 -1.06
C GLY A 136 3.22 -14.53 -0.98
N ASP A 137 4.35 -14.40 -1.66
CA ASP A 137 5.46 -15.37 -1.65
C ASP A 137 5.85 -15.84 -0.22
N THR A 138 6.71 -16.87 -0.08
CA THR A 138 7.14 -17.41 1.24
C THR A 138 7.72 -16.37 2.22
N ARG A 139 7.94 -15.14 1.73
CA ARG A 139 8.45 -13.95 2.41
C ARG A 139 7.41 -13.14 3.19
N GLY A 140 6.11 -13.43 3.05
CA GLY A 140 5.04 -12.89 3.91
C GLY A 140 4.59 -11.44 3.61
N LYS A 141 3.68 -10.90 4.44
CA LYS A 141 2.96 -9.62 4.19
C LYS A 141 3.82 -8.36 4.19
N ALA A 142 4.98 -8.35 4.86
CA ALA A 142 5.96 -7.27 4.75
C ALA A 142 6.48 -7.10 3.30
N HIS A 143 6.49 -8.19 2.52
CA HIS A 143 6.80 -8.13 1.10
C HIS A 143 5.70 -7.40 0.32
N ASP A 144 4.42 -7.61 0.66
CA ASP A 144 3.29 -6.98 -0.01
C ASP A 144 3.24 -5.46 0.28
N GLU A 145 3.61 -5.03 1.49
CA GLU A 145 3.82 -3.60 1.82
C GLU A 145 4.95 -2.98 0.99
N ILE A 146 6.05 -3.71 0.78
CA ILE A 146 7.15 -3.27 -0.08
C ILE A 146 6.70 -3.14 -1.55
N VAL A 147 5.86 -4.06 -2.06
CA VAL A 147 5.33 -3.98 -3.43
C VAL A 147 4.36 -2.79 -3.56
N THR A 148 3.50 -2.58 -2.58
CA THR A 148 2.64 -1.40 -2.46
C THR A 148 3.43 -0.10 -2.53
N GLN A 149 4.51 0.00 -1.74
CA GLN A 149 5.40 1.16 -1.80
C GLN A 149 5.97 1.30 -3.20
N LYS A 150 6.52 0.23 -3.80
CA LYS A 150 7.07 0.26 -5.17
C LYS A 150 6.07 0.77 -6.20
N LEU A 151 4.80 0.39 -6.11
CA LEU A 151 3.75 0.90 -7.00
C LEU A 151 3.48 2.38 -6.77
N GLN A 152 3.38 2.83 -5.52
CA GLN A 152 3.26 4.26 -5.20
C GLN A 152 4.39 5.09 -5.83
N ASN A 153 5.61 4.56 -5.77
CA ASN A 153 6.80 5.20 -6.32
C ASN A 153 6.69 5.30 -7.83
N LEU A 154 6.31 4.20 -8.49
CA LEU A 154 6.10 4.19 -9.93
C LEU A 154 5.08 5.25 -10.38
N PHE A 155 4.06 5.52 -9.57
CA PHE A 155 3.02 6.50 -9.88
C PHE A 155 3.42 7.95 -9.61
N THR A 156 4.54 8.17 -8.90
CA THR A 156 4.95 9.49 -8.41
C THR A 156 6.28 9.97 -8.99
N VAL A 157 7.18 9.07 -9.41
CA VAL A 157 8.47 9.44 -9.99
C VAL A 157 8.31 10.13 -11.36
N PRO A 158 9.19 11.08 -11.71
CA PRO A 158 9.28 11.62 -13.06
C PRO A 158 9.47 10.49 -14.09
N ASP A 159 8.80 10.59 -15.23
CA ASP A 159 8.76 9.54 -16.28
C ASP A 159 8.18 8.19 -15.82
N GLY A 160 7.52 8.17 -14.66
CA GLY A 160 6.71 7.05 -14.16
C GLY A 160 5.37 6.93 -14.88
N VAL A 161 4.41 6.27 -14.22
CA VAL A 161 3.09 5.98 -14.81
C VAL A 161 2.05 6.94 -14.25
N ALA A 162 1.41 7.71 -15.12
CA ALA A 162 0.37 8.66 -14.74
C ALA A 162 -1.06 8.17 -15.06
N VAL A 163 -1.20 7.24 -16.00
CA VAL A 163 -2.48 6.77 -16.53
C VAL A 163 -2.47 5.25 -16.64
N ILE A 164 -3.58 4.62 -16.27
CA ILE A 164 -3.82 3.18 -16.46
C ILE A 164 -5.13 2.97 -17.21
N ASP A 165 -5.10 2.06 -18.17
CA ASP A 165 -6.25 1.64 -18.95
C ASP A 165 -6.90 0.39 -18.36
N ALA A 166 -6.10 -0.55 -17.85
CA ALA A 166 -6.62 -1.73 -17.15
C ALA A 166 -5.70 -2.20 -16.02
N VAL A 167 -6.31 -2.77 -14.98
CA VAL A 167 -5.63 -3.56 -13.96
C VAL A 167 -6.09 -5.02 -14.13
N GLY A 168 -5.19 -5.89 -14.56
CA GLY A 168 -5.44 -7.30 -14.78
C GLY A 168 -5.08 -8.14 -13.56
N PHE A 169 -6.08 -8.73 -12.93
CA PHE A 169 -5.92 -9.71 -11.86
C PHE A 169 -5.68 -11.11 -12.42
N VAL A 170 -4.47 -11.62 -12.29
CA VAL A 170 -4.06 -12.89 -12.92
C VAL A 170 -4.27 -14.07 -11.98
N LEU A 171 -5.18 -14.96 -12.37
CA LEU A 171 -5.61 -16.16 -11.65
C LEU A 171 -5.55 -17.40 -12.53
N LYS A 172 -5.50 -18.59 -11.95
CA LYS A 172 -5.70 -19.84 -12.71
C LYS A 172 -7.19 -20.10 -12.88
N ALA A 173 -7.63 -20.56 -14.04
CA ALA A 173 -9.03 -20.90 -14.30
C ALA A 173 -9.53 -22.07 -13.43
N SER A 174 -8.62 -22.97 -13.04
CA SER A 174 -8.88 -24.08 -12.13
C SER A 174 -8.79 -23.71 -10.65
N GLU A 175 -8.68 -22.43 -10.31
CA GLU A 175 -8.57 -21.98 -8.92
C GLU A 175 -9.91 -22.20 -8.23
N ASN A 176 -9.99 -23.24 -7.40
CA ASN A 176 -11.26 -23.65 -6.79
C ASN A 176 -11.59 -22.91 -5.50
N ARG A 177 -10.59 -22.22 -4.93
CA ARG A 177 -10.72 -21.38 -3.74
C ARG A 177 -9.69 -20.26 -3.86
N LEU A 178 -10.12 -19.03 -3.67
CA LEU A 178 -9.18 -17.98 -3.29
C LEU A 178 -8.76 -18.30 -1.86
N ASP A 179 -7.57 -18.89 -1.70
CA ASP A 179 -6.99 -19.10 -0.38
C ASP A 179 -6.83 -17.75 0.35
N GLU A 180 -6.61 -17.80 1.66
CA GLU A 180 -6.48 -16.60 2.50
C GLU A 180 -5.39 -15.65 1.98
N ARG A 181 -4.40 -16.21 1.28
CA ARG A 181 -3.33 -15.49 0.63
C ARG A 181 -3.88 -14.72 -0.57
N MET A 182 -4.57 -15.34 -1.53
CA MET A 182 -5.11 -14.63 -2.69
C MET A 182 -6.02 -13.47 -2.28
N ALA A 183 -6.96 -13.67 -1.35
CA ALA A 183 -7.82 -12.60 -0.86
C ALA A 183 -7.03 -11.42 -0.26
N CYS A 184 -5.94 -11.71 0.47
CA CYS A 184 -5.02 -10.70 0.99
C CYS A 184 -4.30 -9.93 -0.13
N ILE A 185 -3.90 -10.61 -1.22
CA ILE A 185 -3.26 -10.00 -2.39
C ILE A 185 -4.23 -9.02 -3.07
N PHE A 186 -5.47 -9.47 -3.31
CA PHE A 186 -6.52 -8.65 -3.90
C PHE A 186 -6.84 -7.44 -3.05
N ASN A 187 -7.01 -7.62 -1.75
CA ASN A 187 -7.27 -6.53 -0.82
C ASN A 187 -6.10 -5.54 -0.78
N SER A 188 -4.86 -6.03 -0.80
CA SER A 188 -3.67 -5.17 -0.81
C SER A 188 -3.61 -4.33 -2.08
N VAL A 189 -3.82 -4.92 -3.25
CA VAL A 189 -3.79 -4.20 -4.53
C VAL A 189 -4.98 -3.24 -4.67
N THR A 190 -6.21 -3.68 -4.38
CA THR A 190 -7.40 -2.81 -4.46
C THR A 190 -7.32 -1.64 -3.46
N SER A 191 -6.61 -1.81 -2.33
CA SER A 191 -6.42 -0.75 -1.34
C SER A 191 -5.62 0.46 -1.87
N LEU A 192 -4.84 0.26 -2.93
CA LEU A 192 -4.04 1.30 -3.58
C LEU A 192 -4.91 2.28 -4.36
N PHE A 193 -5.97 1.77 -4.97
CA PHE A 193 -6.73 2.49 -5.99
C PHE A 193 -7.86 3.32 -5.40
N ALA A 194 -8.20 4.39 -6.11
CA ALA A 194 -9.42 5.14 -5.86
C ALA A 194 -10.63 4.46 -6.54
N LYS A 195 -11.84 4.80 -6.09
CA LYS A 195 -13.10 4.20 -6.57
C LYS A 195 -13.33 4.32 -8.08
N ASP A 196 -12.74 5.34 -8.71
CA ASP A 196 -12.88 5.60 -10.14
C ASP A 196 -12.19 4.56 -11.04
N LEU A 197 -11.30 3.72 -10.48
CA LEU A 197 -10.63 2.62 -11.18
C LEU A 197 -11.40 1.30 -11.19
N GLU A 198 -12.50 1.15 -10.44
CA GLU A 198 -13.23 -0.12 -10.31
C GLU A 198 -13.58 -0.74 -11.67
N LYS A 199 -14.04 0.09 -12.61
CA LYS A 199 -14.44 -0.33 -13.97
C LYS A 199 -13.27 -0.72 -14.88
N ASN A 200 -12.04 -0.42 -14.49
CA ASN A 200 -10.83 -0.75 -15.23
C ASN A 200 -10.14 -2.01 -14.66
N ILE A 201 -10.65 -2.58 -13.57
CA ILE A 201 -10.12 -3.77 -12.93
C ILE A 201 -10.81 -5.00 -13.52
N VAL A 202 -10.05 -5.90 -14.15
CA VAL A 202 -10.56 -7.08 -14.85
C VAL A 202 -9.81 -8.34 -14.42
N VAL A 203 -10.40 -9.50 -14.67
CA VAL A 203 -9.80 -10.79 -14.31
C VAL A 203 -9.14 -11.46 -15.52
N MET A 204 -7.95 -12.00 -15.34
CA MET A 204 -7.17 -12.68 -16.37
C MET A 204 -6.95 -14.14 -15.96
N MET A 205 -7.77 -15.02 -16.53
CA MET A 205 -7.84 -16.46 -16.22
C MET A 205 -6.85 -17.25 -17.06
N THR A 206 -5.69 -17.53 -16.49
CA THR A 206 -4.63 -18.36 -17.07
C THR A 206 -4.91 -19.86 -16.89
N HIS A 207 -4.17 -20.71 -17.61
CA HIS A 207 -4.36 -22.17 -17.57
C HIS A 207 -5.80 -22.61 -17.89
N SER A 208 -6.53 -21.81 -18.67
CA SER A 208 -7.90 -22.10 -19.09
C SER A 208 -7.93 -23.13 -20.22
N ASP A 209 -8.87 -24.06 -20.13
CA ASP A 209 -9.24 -24.98 -21.20
C ASP A 209 -10.29 -24.41 -22.15
N GLY A 210 -10.68 -23.13 -21.99
CA GLY A 210 -11.71 -22.46 -22.79
C GLY A 210 -13.14 -22.73 -22.32
N GLY A 211 -13.34 -23.56 -21.29
CA GLY A 211 -14.62 -23.68 -20.59
C GLY A 211 -14.87 -22.51 -19.65
N GLU A 212 -16.14 -22.30 -19.27
CA GLU A 212 -16.49 -21.27 -18.29
C GLU A 212 -15.78 -21.56 -16.93
N PRO A 213 -15.01 -20.60 -16.37
CA PRO A 213 -14.22 -20.81 -15.16
C PRO A 213 -15.07 -20.67 -13.90
N THR A 214 -16.12 -21.48 -13.78
CA THR A 214 -17.16 -21.39 -12.73
C THR A 214 -16.59 -21.36 -11.32
N ASN A 215 -15.60 -22.19 -11.03
CA ASN A 215 -14.99 -22.26 -9.70
C ASN A 215 -14.24 -20.98 -9.33
N ALA A 216 -13.46 -20.42 -10.27
CA ALA A 216 -12.74 -19.17 -10.06
C ALA A 216 -13.70 -17.97 -9.94
N LEU A 217 -14.78 -17.96 -10.72
CA LEU A 217 -15.85 -16.95 -10.62
C LEU A 217 -16.55 -17.00 -9.27
N GLN A 218 -16.95 -18.20 -8.81
CA GLN A 218 -17.56 -18.36 -7.49
C GLN A 218 -16.61 -17.89 -6.38
N ALA A 219 -15.31 -18.20 -6.49
CA ALA A 219 -14.34 -17.79 -5.50
C ALA A 219 -14.16 -16.26 -5.43
N LEU A 220 -14.27 -15.56 -6.57
CA LEU A 220 -14.27 -14.09 -6.62
C LEU A 220 -15.52 -13.49 -5.96
N GLU A 221 -16.69 -14.11 -6.15
CA GLU A 221 -17.93 -13.67 -5.50
C GLU A 221 -17.88 -13.86 -3.99
N ASP A 222 -17.44 -15.04 -3.53
CA ASP A 222 -17.31 -15.35 -2.11
C ASP A 222 -16.35 -14.38 -1.40
N ALA A 223 -15.28 -13.98 -2.09
CA ALA A 223 -14.31 -13.00 -1.61
C ALA A 223 -14.76 -11.53 -1.78
N LYS A 224 -15.89 -11.27 -2.45
CA LYS A 224 -16.45 -9.93 -2.71
C LYS A 224 -15.44 -8.97 -3.36
N ILE A 225 -14.66 -9.48 -4.33
CA ILE A 225 -13.64 -8.67 -4.99
C ILE A 225 -14.28 -7.55 -5.82
N GLN A 226 -13.84 -6.31 -5.57
CA GLN A 226 -14.22 -5.14 -6.35
C GLN A 226 -13.49 -5.15 -7.70
N CYS A 227 -14.24 -5.38 -8.77
CA CYS A 227 -13.77 -5.41 -10.14
C CYS A 227 -14.90 -5.02 -11.09
N ALA A 228 -14.55 -4.76 -12.34
CA ALA A 228 -15.50 -4.46 -13.39
C ALA A 228 -16.45 -5.65 -13.58
N ARG A 229 -17.75 -5.36 -13.70
CA ARG A 229 -18.81 -6.34 -13.89
C ARG A 229 -19.63 -6.00 -15.12
N ASP A 230 -20.11 -7.02 -15.79
CA ASP A 230 -21.00 -6.88 -16.94
C ASP A 230 -22.44 -6.52 -16.50
N LYS A 231 -23.35 -6.44 -17.48
CA LYS A 231 -24.78 -6.16 -17.26
C LYS A 231 -25.51 -7.21 -16.40
N ASN A 232 -24.96 -8.42 -16.28
CA ASN A 232 -25.50 -9.51 -15.48
C ASN A 232 -24.84 -9.57 -14.09
N HIS A 233 -24.04 -8.56 -13.74
CA HIS A 233 -23.25 -8.50 -12.52
C HIS A 233 -22.14 -9.56 -12.44
N VAL A 234 -21.74 -10.20 -13.54
CA VAL A 234 -20.63 -11.15 -13.55
C VAL A 234 -19.31 -10.40 -13.72
N PRO A 235 -18.23 -10.74 -12.97
CA PRO A 235 -16.91 -10.15 -13.18
C PRO A 235 -16.48 -10.23 -14.65
N ILE A 236 -15.94 -9.15 -15.20
CA ILE A 236 -15.36 -9.16 -16.55
C ILE A 236 -14.04 -9.93 -16.49
N TYR A 237 -13.95 -11.01 -17.29
CA TYR A 237 -12.79 -11.87 -17.34
C TYR A 237 -12.37 -12.23 -18.76
N PHE A 238 -11.10 -12.58 -18.92
CA PHE A 238 -10.49 -13.04 -20.17
C PHE A 238 -9.70 -14.31 -19.94
N GLN A 239 -9.69 -15.23 -20.91
CA GLN A 239 -9.14 -16.58 -20.72
C GLN A 239 -7.91 -16.86 -21.56
N PHE A 240 -6.93 -17.56 -20.98
CA PHE A 240 -5.65 -17.86 -21.59
C PHE A 240 -5.20 -19.28 -21.20
N ASN A 241 -4.71 -20.07 -22.15
CA ASN A 241 -4.30 -21.46 -21.90
C ASN A 241 -2.86 -21.59 -21.36
N ASN A 242 -1.97 -20.63 -21.68
CA ASN A 242 -0.57 -20.54 -21.25
C ASN A 242 0.39 -21.61 -21.81
N ARG A 243 -0.02 -22.44 -22.78
CA ARG A 243 0.81 -23.52 -23.36
C ARG A 243 1.44 -23.19 -24.72
N GLN A 244 1.34 -21.94 -25.18
CA GLN A 244 1.70 -21.56 -26.55
C GLN A 244 3.20 -21.74 -26.88
N LYS A 245 4.07 -21.74 -25.86
CA LYS A 245 5.52 -21.94 -26.01
C LYS A 245 5.95 -23.41 -25.98
N GLU A 246 5.05 -24.34 -25.64
CA GLU A 246 5.39 -25.75 -25.50
C GLU A 246 5.79 -26.36 -26.85
N GLU A 247 6.79 -27.24 -26.81
CA GLU A 247 7.27 -27.93 -28.00
C GLU A 247 6.19 -28.88 -28.55
N ILE A 248 5.85 -28.69 -29.83
CA ILE A 248 4.89 -29.49 -30.58
C ILE A 248 5.63 -30.70 -31.16
N LYS A 249 5.65 -31.79 -30.40
CA LYS A 249 6.23 -33.06 -30.83
C LYS A 249 5.42 -33.70 -31.97
N ALA A 250 6.08 -34.53 -32.77
CA ALA A 250 5.48 -35.32 -33.86
C ALA A 250 4.68 -36.53 -33.34
N GLU A 251 3.82 -36.32 -32.34
CA GLU A 251 2.96 -37.34 -31.74
C GLU A 251 1.49 -37.08 -32.07
N ARG A 252 0.70 -38.15 -32.21
CA ARG A 252 -0.71 -38.06 -32.60
C ARG A 252 -1.51 -37.26 -31.56
N GLY A 253 -2.10 -36.15 -31.99
CA GLY A 253 -2.96 -35.31 -31.15
C GLY A 253 -2.27 -34.12 -30.49
N VAL A 254 -0.93 -34.05 -30.49
CA VAL A 254 -0.17 -32.94 -29.88
C VAL A 254 -0.38 -31.63 -30.64
N GLU A 255 -0.35 -31.67 -31.98
CA GLU A 255 -0.62 -30.46 -32.78
C GLU A 255 -2.05 -29.95 -32.60
N ARG A 256 -3.03 -30.85 -32.46
CA ARG A 256 -4.43 -30.48 -32.18
C ARG A 256 -4.56 -29.78 -30.83
N ALA A 257 -3.92 -30.34 -29.79
CA ALA A 257 -3.91 -29.74 -28.46
C ALA A 257 -3.21 -28.37 -28.46
N ALA A 258 -2.09 -28.23 -29.16
CA ALA A 258 -1.37 -26.97 -29.30
C ALA A 258 -2.19 -25.92 -30.06
N SER A 259 -2.86 -26.31 -31.15
CA SER A 259 -3.76 -25.42 -31.90
C SER A 259 -4.95 -24.97 -31.06
N PHE A 260 -5.51 -25.86 -30.24
CA PHE A 260 -6.58 -25.52 -29.32
C PHE A 260 -6.12 -24.51 -28.27
N ALA A 261 -4.98 -24.79 -27.61
CA ALA A 261 -4.38 -23.89 -26.64
C ALA A 261 -4.06 -22.50 -27.23
N PHE A 262 -3.55 -22.46 -28.46
CA PHE A 262 -3.31 -21.21 -29.17
C PHE A 262 -4.62 -20.45 -29.42
N GLY A 263 -5.64 -21.15 -29.95
CA GLY A 263 -6.96 -20.57 -30.21
C GLY A 263 -7.62 -19.98 -28.96
N THR A 264 -7.63 -20.71 -27.83
CA THR A 264 -8.18 -20.21 -26.56
C THR A 264 -7.55 -18.88 -26.16
N THR A 265 -6.22 -18.78 -26.23
CA THR A 265 -5.52 -17.52 -25.91
C THR A 265 -5.75 -16.45 -26.96
N GLU A 266 -5.82 -16.78 -28.25
CA GLU A 266 -6.10 -15.80 -29.31
C GLU A 266 -7.49 -15.15 -29.14
N TYR A 267 -8.52 -15.94 -28.83
CA TYR A 267 -9.85 -15.41 -28.50
C TYR A 267 -9.82 -14.52 -27.26
N GLY A 268 -9.21 -14.98 -26.16
CA GLY A 268 -9.11 -14.18 -24.95
C GLY A 268 -8.30 -12.89 -25.11
N MET A 269 -7.25 -12.92 -25.94
CA MET A 269 -6.47 -11.71 -26.27
C MET A 269 -7.29 -10.74 -27.10
N LYS A 270 -8.03 -11.23 -28.11
CA LYS A 270 -8.92 -10.39 -28.91
C LYS A 270 -9.92 -9.67 -28.01
N ASP A 271 -10.67 -10.40 -27.19
CA ASP A 271 -11.67 -9.82 -26.29
C ASP A 271 -11.06 -8.82 -25.31
N PHE A 272 -9.88 -9.13 -24.76
CA PHE A 272 -9.16 -8.22 -23.85
C PHE A 272 -8.69 -6.95 -24.57
N THR A 273 -8.18 -7.06 -25.80
CA THR A 273 -7.72 -5.89 -26.56
C THR A 273 -8.86 -5.04 -27.11
N ASP A 274 -10.01 -5.65 -27.41
CA ASP A 274 -11.25 -4.95 -27.75
C ASP A 274 -11.70 -4.13 -26.52
N PHE A 275 -11.73 -4.76 -25.33
CA PHE A 275 -12.00 -4.06 -24.06
C PHE A 275 -11.03 -2.89 -23.82
N LEU A 276 -9.72 -3.08 -24.03
CA LEU A 276 -8.73 -1.99 -23.89
C LEU A 276 -8.94 -0.85 -24.91
N GLY A 277 -9.42 -1.17 -26.11
CA GLY A 277 -9.73 -0.18 -27.14
C GLY A 277 -10.89 0.73 -26.76
N GLU A 278 -11.90 0.18 -26.09
CA GLU A 278 -13.11 0.89 -25.67
C GLU A 278 -12.97 1.55 -24.29
N THR A 279 -12.09 1.02 -23.44
CA THR A 279 -11.94 1.46 -22.05
C THR A 279 -11.39 2.88 -21.97
N GLN A 280 -12.03 3.70 -21.13
CA GLN A 280 -11.54 5.04 -20.83
C GLN A 280 -10.30 4.97 -19.93
N PRO A 281 -9.17 5.60 -20.31
CA PRO A 281 -8.00 5.67 -19.46
C PRO A 281 -8.30 6.43 -18.16
N LYS A 282 -7.73 5.98 -17.04
CA LYS A 282 -7.87 6.61 -15.73
C LYS A 282 -6.57 7.24 -15.28
N SER A 283 -6.64 8.52 -14.90
CA SER A 283 -5.54 9.22 -14.24
C SER A 283 -5.33 8.67 -12.84
N LEU A 284 -4.08 8.44 -12.47
CA LEU A 284 -3.70 7.97 -11.14
C LEU A 284 -3.68 9.09 -10.09
N THR A 285 -4.14 10.29 -10.41
CA THR A 285 -4.18 11.42 -9.47
C THR A 285 -4.98 11.10 -8.21
N ASN A 286 -6.14 10.45 -8.34
CA ASN A 286 -6.95 10.06 -7.18
C ASN A 286 -6.33 8.90 -6.41
N THR A 287 -5.74 7.92 -7.09
CA THR A 287 -4.93 6.84 -6.50
C THR A 287 -3.78 7.41 -5.65
N ILE A 288 -3.04 8.39 -6.15
CA ILE A 288 -1.96 9.06 -5.39
C ILE A 288 -2.51 9.74 -4.14
N LYS A 289 -3.72 10.35 -4.19
CA LYS A 289 -4.37 10.89 -2.99
C LYS A 289 -4.70 9.80 -1.98
N VAL A 290 -5.23 8.65 -2.42
CA VAL A 290 -5.50 7.50 -1.55
C VAL A 290 -4.24 7.04 -0.82
N LEU A 291 -3.13 6.88 -1.55
CA LEU A 291 -1.85 6.44 -1.00
C LEU A 291 -1.30 7.43 0.04
N LYS A 292 -1.31 8.73 -0.27
CA LYS A 292 -0.90 9.78 0.68
C LYS A 292 -1.78 9.82 1.93
N GLU A 293 -3.09 9.66 1.79
CA GLU A 293 -3.99 9.64 2.96
C GLU A 293 -3.78 8.39 3.84
N ARG A 294 -3.37 7.25 3.27
CA ARG A 294 -2.98 6.07 4.07
C ARG A 294 -1.71 6.30 4.89
N GLU A 295 -0.69 6.89 4.28
CA GLU A 295 0.54 7.26 5.00
C GLU A 295 0.24 8.27 6.11
N ARG A 296 -0.58 9.28 5.82
CA ARG A 296 -1.06 10.24 6.83
C ARG A 296 -1.84 9.58 7.96
N LEU A 297 -2.72 8.63 7.64
CA LEU A 297 -3.45 7.87 8.67
C LEU A 297 -2.47 7.10 9.56
N THR A 298 -1.50 6.40 8.98
CA THR A 298 -0.49 5.65 9.73
C THR A 298 0.34 6.56 10.63
N ALA A 299 0.84 7.68 10.09
CA ALA A 299 1.61 8.65 10.86
C ALA A 299 0.77 9.29 11.99
N CYS A 300 -0.49 9.64 11.70
CA CYS A 300 -1.43 10.15 12.69
C CYS A 300 -1.67 9.14 13.83
N MET A 301 -1.84 7.86 13.51
CA MET A 301 -2.05 6.81 14.51
C MET A 301 -0.81 6.59 15.38
N GLN A 302 0.39 6.58 14.79
CA GLN A 302 1.65 6.51 15.53
C GLN A 302 1.84 7.71 16.47
N ASN A 303 1.55 8.92 15.99
CA ASN A 303 1.59 10.14 16.80
C ASN A 303 0.55 10.11 17.93
N LEU A 304 -0.68 9.69 17.61
CA LEU A 304 -1.80 9.53 18.55
C LEU A 304 -1.43 8.56 19.67
N GLU A 305 -0.88 7.39 19.36
CA GLU A 305 -0.44 6.42 20.38
C GLU A 305 0.54 7.05 21.37
N GLY A 306 1.51 7.84 20.87
CA GLY A 306 2.46 8.56 21.71
C GLY A 306 1.79 9.60 22.60
N ARG A 307 0.85 10.38 22.05
CA ARG A 307 0.12 11.44 22.77
C ARG A 307 -0.85 10.86 23.80
N VAL A 308 -1.55 9.77 23.50
CA VAL A 308 -2.41 9.07 24.47
C VAL A 308 -1.57 8.56 25.64
N LYS A 309 -0.41 7.94 25.38
CA LYS A 309 0.52 7.52 26.44
C LYS A 309 1.00 8.70 27.29
N GLU A 310 1.29 9.84 26.68
CA GLU A 310 1.66 11.06 27.40
C GLU A 310 0.53 11.56 28.30
N VAL A 311 -0.71 11.60 27.78
CA VAL A 311 -1.89 12.02 28.55
C VAL A 311 -2.12 11.07 29.75
N GLU A 312 -2.03 9.76 29.55
CA GLU A 312 -2.16 8.76 30.61
C GLU A 312 -1.05 8.85 31.66
N MET A 313 0.18 9.17 31.26
CA MET A 313 1.27 9.45 32.21
C MET A 313 0.98 10.70 33.04
N LYS A 314 0.47 11.76 32.41
CA LYS A 314 0.09 13.00 33.11
C LYS A 314 -1.07 12.76 34.09
N GLN A 315 -2.08 11.99 33.70
CA GLN A 315 -3.20 11.61 34.57
C GLN A 315 -2.71 10.85 35.81
N ARG A 316 -1.89 9.81 35.63
CA ARG A 316 -1.31 9.05 36.75
C ARG A 316 -0.44 9.91 37.67
N ALA A 317 0.37 10.80 37.11
CA ALA A 317 1.17 11.72 37.91
C ALA A 317 0.27 12.66 38.74
N ILE A 318 -0.81 13.19 38.18
CA ILE A 318 -1.78 14.03 38.91
C ILE A 318 -2.45 13.22 40.03
N GLU A 319 -2.89 11.99 39.78
CA GLU A 319 -3.49 11.10 40.78
C GLU A 319 -2.53 10.81 41.93
N ASN A 320 -1.30 10.37 41.62
CA ASN A 320 -0.25 10.12 42.61
C ASN A 320 0.04 11.37 43.46
N ASN A 321 0.15 12.53 42.82
CA ASN A 321 0.40 13.80 43.50
C ASN A 321 -0.77 14.21 44.40
N ARG A 322 -2.03 13.94 43.99
CA ARG A 322 -3.22 14.21 44.81
C ARG A 322 -3.23 13.34 46.06
N GLU A 323 -2.85 12.07 45.95
CA GLU A 323 -2.71 11.19 47.11
C GLU A 323 -1.61 11.64 48.08
N GLN A 324 -0.45 12.05 47.56
CA GLN A 324 0.65 12.57 48.38
C GLN A 324 0.24 13.84 49.13
N LEU A 325 -0.46 14.75 48.45
CA LEU A 325 -1.01 15.96 49.04
C LEU A 325 -2.01 15.64 50.17
N GLN A 326 -2.90 14.67 49.98
CA GLN A 326 -3.85 14.26 51.02
C GLN A 326 -3.15 13.63 52.23
N LYS A 327 -2.15 12.77 52.00
CA LYS A 327 -1.39 12.10 53.08
C LYS A 327 -0.61 13.09 53.95
N HIS A 328 -0.01 14.11 53.35
CA HIS A 328 0.88 15.06 54.02
C HIS A 328 0.26 16.44 54.28
N GLN A 329 -1.06 16.58 54.15
CA GLN A 329 -1.75 17.87 54.21
C GLN A 329 -1.45 18.64 55.51
N GLN A 330 -1.57 17.99 56.67
CA GLN A 330 -1.37 18.64 57.97
C GLN A 330 0.09 19.05 58.21
N GLU A 331 1.05 18.28 57.68
CA GLU A 331 2.49 18.56 57.81
C GLU A 331 2.88 19.77 56.97
N MET A 332 2.33 19.86 55.76
CA MET A 332 2.50 20.97 54.83
C MET A 332 1.88 22.27 55.38
N GLU A 333 0.73 22.20 56.06
CA GLU A 333 0.11 23.35 56.70
C GLU A 333 0.92 23.87 57.91
N LYS A 334 1.55 22.96 58.67
CA LYS A 334 2.36 23.30 59.84
C LYS A 334 3.77 23.79 59.48
N ASN A 335 4.34 23.30 58.39
CA ASN A 335 5.69 23.64 57.97
C ASN A 335 5.76 23.99 56.47
N LYS A 336 5.85 25.29 56.16
CA LYS A 336 5.95 25.80 54.78
C LYS A 336 7.18 25.30 54.01
N LYS A 337 8.22 24.82 54.69
CA LYS A 337 9.42 24.24 54.07
C LYS A 337 9.34 22.73 53.90
N PHE A 338 8.24 22.10 54.31
CA PHE A 338 8.03 20.68 54.11
C PHE A 338 7.92 20.37 52.62
N THR A 339 8.60 19.32 52.19
CA THR A 339 8.64 18.88 50.79
C THR A 339 8.04 17.50 50.67
N ILE A 340 7.22 17.30 49.63
CA ILE A 340 6.73 15.97 49.24
C ILE A 340 7.39 15.52 47.94
N ASN A 341 7.40 14.21 47.73
CA ASN A 341 7.82 13.60 46.47
C ASN A 341 6.66 13.73 45.46
N VAL A 342 6.89 14.53 44.43
CA VAL A 342 5.94 14.81 43.34
C VAL A 342 6.45 14.14 42.07
N GLU A 343 5.56 13.47 41.37
CA GLU A 343 5.85 12.93 40.04
C GLU A 343 5.63 13.99 38.96
N GLU A 344 6.63 14.17 38.10
CA GLU A 344 6.59 15.09 36.97
C GLU A 344 6.84 14.36 35.65
N THR A 345 6.06 14.72 34.63
CA THR A 345 6.27 14.28 33.25
C THR A 345 7.16 15.26 32.51
N TYR A 346 8.04 14.72 31.64
CA TYR A 346 8.88 15.51 30.74
C TYR A 346 9.10 14.74 29.44
N LYS A 347 9.54 15.45 28.39
CA LYS A 347 9.91 14.86 27.10
C LYS A 347 11.43 14.76 27.00
N ASP A 348 11.90 13.60 26.60
CA ASP A 348 13.31 13.33 26.34
C ASP A 348 13.55 13.01 24.87
N LYS A 349 14.76 13.25 24.38
CA LYS A 349 15.17 12.84 23.04
C LYS A 349 15.91 11.53 23.13
N VAL A 350 15.38 10.50 22.47
CA VAL A 350 15.98 9.17 22.43
C VAL A 350 16.39 8.86 21.01
N ASP A 351 17.63 8.40 20.86
CA ASP A 351 18.17 7.98 19.57
C ASP A 351 17.38 6.79 19.02
N ILE A 352 17.27 6.75 17.69
CA ILE A 352 16.62 5.69 16.94
C ILE A 352 17.70 4.71 16.49
N ASP A 353 17.61 3.48 16.99
CA ASP A 353 18.41 2.37 16.48
C ASP A 353 17.88 1.97 15.09
N GLY A 354 18.67 2.19 14.04
CA GLY A 354 18.26 1.89 12.67
C GLY A 354 19.31 2.23 11.61
N TRP A 355 19.11 1.72 10.40
CA TRP A 355 19.94 2.05 9.24
C TRP A 355 19.70 3.50 8.78
N TRP A 356 20.50 4.01 7.84
CA TRP A 356 20.62 5.45 7.50
C TRP A 356 19.31 6.09 6.99
N ASP A 357 18.30 5.29 6.62
CA ASP A 357 17.00 5.68 6.10
C ASP A 357 15.88 5.73 7.16
N ASN A 358 16.11 5.24 8.39
CA ASN A 358 15.09 5.20 9.46
C ASN A 358 15.15 6.43 10.39
N LYS A 359 14.81 7.61 9.86
CA LYS A 359 14.77 8.88 10.62
C LYS A 359 13.34 9.31 10.93
N ALA A 360 13.14 9.98 12.06
CA ALA A 360 11.86 10.55 12.45
C ALA A 360 11.70 11.98 11.96
N VAL A 361 10.51 12.31 11.45
CA VAL A 361 10.10 13.72 11.26
C VAL A 361 9.45 14.18 12.56
N THR A 362 10.06 15.17 13.23
CA THR A 362 9.61 15.67 14.53
C THR A 362 9.34 17.17 14.47
N CYS A 363 8.37 17.64 15.27
CA CYS A 363 8.06 19.06 15.43
C CYS A 363 8.73 19.60 16.69
N SER A 364 9.60 20.61 16.55
CA SER A 364 10.29 21.24 17.67
C SER A 364 9.40 22.15 18.51
N ARG A 365 8.29 22.65 17.94
CA ARG A 365 7.33 23.51 18.63
C ARG A 365 6.36 22.72 19.52
N CYS A 366 5.85 21.60 19.01
CA CYS A 366 4.94 20.72 19.77
C CYS A 366 5.70 19.64 20.58
N GLU A 367 6.98 19.43 20.27
CA GLU A 367 7.79 18.31 20.76
C GLU A 367 7.12 16.95 20.46
N GLU A 368 6.71 16.77 19.20
CA GLU A 368 5.90 15.62 18.75
C GLU A 368 6.56 14.87 17.60
N ASN A 369 6.40 13.55 17.57
CA ASN A 369 6.86 12.69 16.49
C ASN A 369 5.78 12.65 15.40
N CYS A 370 5.97 13.41 14.32
CA CYS A 370 4.95 13.62 13.29
C CYS A 370 4.89 12.48 12.26
N HIS A 371 6.02 11.83 11.99
CA HIS A 371 6.06 10.64 11.13
C HIS A 371 7.23 9.75 11.56
N TYR A 372 6.93 8.67 12.29
CA TYR A 372 7.90 7.66 12.69
C TYR A 372 7.20 6.42 13.30
N PRO A 373 7.57 5.19 12.88
CA PRO A 373 8.44 4.84 11.76
C PRO A 373 7.76 5.02 10.39
N GLY A 374 8.52 5.04 9.30
CA GLY A 374 7.96 4.97 7.93
C GLY A 374 8.37 6.08 6.96
N CYS A 375 8.99 7.16 7.45
CA CYS A 375 9.49 8.23 6.58
C CYS A 375 10.84 7.86 5.95
N THR A 376 10.86 6.97 4.97
CA THR A 376 12.12 6.46 4.38
C THR A 376 12.69 7.34 3.26
N TRP A 377 11.86 8.20 2.65
CA TRP A 377 12.21 8.86 1.38
C TRP A 377 12.29 10.37 1.37
N ALA A 378 11.60 11.06 2.27
CA ALA A 378 11.69 12.51 2.33
C ALA A 378 13.08 12.92 2.87
N TRP A 379 13.95 13.53 2.06
CA TRP A 379 15.26 14.00 2.56
C TRP A 379 15.10 15.27 3.42
N ASP A 380 14.04 16.02 3.13
CA ASP A 380 13.63 17.22 3.84
C ASP A 380 12.21 17.03 4.41
N PRO A 381 11.87 17.60 5.58
CA PRO A 381 10.52 17.53 6.15
C PRO A 381 9.42 17.99 5.20
N SER A 382 9.67 18.96 4.31
CA SER A 382 8.69 19.44 3.31
C SER A 382 8.26 18.38 2.31
N TRP A 383 9.08 17.34 2.11
CA TRP A 383 8.78 16.23 1.22
C TRP A 383 8.05 15.09 1.93
N CYS A 384 7.88 15.19 3.26
CA CYS A 384 7.14 14.21 4.03
C CYS A 384 5.64 14.28 3.73
N GLU A 385 4.99 13.13 3.61
CA GLU A 385 3.60 13.04 3.16
C GLU A 385 2.60 13.59 4.19
N VAL A 386 3.02 13.73 5.45
CA VAL A 386 2.27 14.43 6.50
C VAL A 386 2.25 15.94 6.31
N MET A 387 3.08 16.50 5.42
CA MET A 387 3.01 17.92 5.06
C MET A 387 1.97 18.14 3.96
N LYS A 388 1.14 19.17 4.15
CA LYS A 388 0.14 19.60 3.17
C LYS A 388 0.13 21.12 3.13
N ASN A 389 0.41 21.70 1.96
CA ASN A 389 0.50 23.15 1.76
C ASN A 389 1.45 23.80 2.79
N ASP A 390 2.62 23.21 3.02
CA ASP A 390 3.62 23.64 4.00
C ASP A 390 3.23 23.53 5.50
N TYR A 391 2.09 22.92 5.82
CA TYR A 391 1.66 22.66 7.20
C TYR A 391 1.60 21.17 7.51
N CYS A 392 2.03 20.81 8.72
CA CYS A 392 1.97 19.44 9.21
C CYS A 392 0.55 19.04 9.57
N THR A 393 0.06 17.94 9.01
CA THR A 393 -1.24 17.40 9.35
C THR A 393 -1.18 16.42 10.51
N SER A 394 -0.03 16.16 11.13
CA SER A 394 0.09 15.18 12.21
C SER A 394 0.32 15.79 13.60
N CYS A 395 0.95 16.97 13.71
CA CYS A 395 1.19 17.58 15.01
C CYS A 395 -0.04 18.35 15.50
N SER A 396 -0.19 18.44 16.82
CA SER A 396 -1.29 19.16 17.49
C SER A 396 -1.44 20.62 17.08
N GLY A 397 -0.33 21.29 16.74
CA GLY A 397 -0.33 22.71 16.41
C GLY A 397 -0.47 23.03 14.93
N GLU A 398 -0.74 22.04 14.07
CA GLU A 398 -0.74 22.18 12.59
C GLU A 398 0.42 23.03 12.08
N CYS A 399 1.62 22.77 12.62
CA CYS A 399 2.74 23.67 12.52
C CYS A 399 3.29 23.74 11.09
N HIS A 400 3.75 24.93 10.70
CA HIS A 400 4.48 25.12 9.45
C HIS A 400 5.72 24.20 9.40
N VAL A 401 6.10 23.77 8.20
CA VAL A 401 7.22 22.86 7.95
C VAL A 401 8.54 23.34 8.55
N SER A 402 8.74 24.65 8.69
CA SER A 402 9.93 25.24 9.31
C SER A 402 10.17 24.84 10.77
N TYR A 403 9.15 24.36 11.47
CA TYR A 403 9.28 23.82 12.83
C TYR A 403 9.62 22.33 12.86
N HIS A 404 9.83 21.71 11.70
CA HIS A 404 10.07 20.28 11.59
C HIS A 404 11.51 19.99 11.20
N VAL A 405 12.03 18.90 11.77
CA VAL A 405 13.35 18.35 11.44
C VAL A 405 13.24 16.87 11.16
N LYS A 406 14.17 16.33 10.36
CA LYS A 406 14.25 14.89 10.09
C LYS A 406 15.57 14.33 10.61
N GLU A 407 15.52 13.68 11.77
CA GLU A 407 16.72 13.29 12.51
C GLU A 407 16.67 11.85 13.01
N ASN A 408 17.81 11.35 13.51
CA ASN A 408 17.98 10.01 14.07
C ASN A 408 17.54 9.91 15.54
N TRP A 409 16.66 10.79 16.00
CA TRP A 409 16.12 10.79 17.36
C TRP A 409 14.62 11.08 17.34
N ARG A 410 13.93 10.69 18.43
CA ARG A 410 12.49 10.95 18.64
C ARG A 410 12.20 11.43 20.05
N TYR A 411 11.09 12.12 20.22
CA TYR A 411 10.57 12.48 21.54
C TYR A 411 9.95 11.26 22.24
N VAL A 412 10.28 11.07 23.52
CA VAL A 412 9.67 10.04 24.38
C VAL A 412 9.28 10.69 25.71
N SER A 413 8.02 10.50 26.11
CA SER A 413 7.53 10.97 27.41
C SER A 413 8.04 10.07 28.53
N LYS A 414 8.59 10.68 29.58
CA LYS A 414 9.14 10.01 30.78
C LYS A 414 8.60 10.68 32.04
N THR A 415 8.68 9.97 33.17
CA THR A 415 8.40 10.54 34.49
C THR A 415 9.67 10.61 35.34
N ARG A 416 9.69 11.54 36.28
CA ARG A 416 10.71 11.67 37.32
C ARG A 416 10.08 12.08 38.63
N ILE A 417 10.71 11.73 39.74
CA ILE A 417 10.32 12.17 41.07
C ILE A 417 11.15 13.40 41.44
N VAL A 418 10.48 14.46 41.90
CA VAL A 418 11.10 15.69 42.39
C VAL A 418 10.55 16.04 43.77
N GLN A 419 11.34 16.72 44.58
CA GLN A 419 10.87 17.26 45.85
C GLN A 419 10.31 18.66 45.65
N GLN A 420 9.07 18.90 46.08
CA GLN A 420 8.40 20.19 45.96
C GLN A 420 7.69 20.57 47.25
N THR A 421 7.67 21.86 47.56
CA THR A 421 6.83 22.45 48.62
C THR A 421 5.42 22.72 48.11
N LEU A 422 4.47 22.99 49.01
CA LEU A 422 3.11 23.38 48.64
C LEU A 422 3.06 24.64 47.75
N ASP A 423 3.94 25.61 48.03
CA ASP A 423 4.01 26.86 47.26
C ASP A 423 4.62 26.63 45.87
N ASP A 424 5.55 25.67 45.71
CA ASP A 424 6.06 25.26 44.39
C ASP A 424 4.96 24.65 43.52
N MET A 425 4.15 23.78 44.12
CA MET A 425 3.03 23.14 43.42
C MET A 425 1.97 24.17 43.02
N LYS A 426 1.55 25.06 43.93
CA LYS A 426 0.59 26.12 43.59
C LYS A 426 1.08 26.97 42.41
N ARG A 427 2.33 27.42 42.43
CA ARG A 427 2.91 28.20 41.33
C ARG A 427 2.86 27.47 40.00
N LYS A 428 3.15 26.16 40.00
CA LYS A 428 3.10 25.32 38.80
C LYS A 428 1.69 25.27 38.19
N TYR A 429 0.67 25.01 39.00
CA TYR A 429 -0.72 24.90 38.52
C TYR A 429 -1.37 26.27 38.25
N GLU A 430 -0.91 27.34 38.90
CA GLU A 430 -1.34 28.73 38.63
C GLU A 430 -0.79 29.30 37.31
N SER A 431 0.45 28.94 36.94
CA SER A 431 1.13 29.48 35.74
C SER A 431 0.52 29.04 34.40
N ASN A 432 -0.38 28.04 34.41
CA ASN A 432 -1.09 27.55 33.23
C ASN A 432 -2.35 28.36 32.88
N LYS A 433 -2.71 29.41 33.65
CA LYS A 433 -3.94 30.18 33.42
C LYS A 433 -3.76 31.32 32.40
N ALA A 434 -4.46 31.19 31.28
CA ALA A 434 -5.16 32.33 30.69
C ALA A 434 -6.58 32.36 31.30
N LEU A 435 -6.81 33.21 32.30
CA LEU A 435 -8.16 33.66 32.75
C LEU A 435 -9.10 32.65 33.46
N SER A 436 -8.72 32.01 34.57
CA SER A 436 -9.72 31.47 35.52
C SER A 436 -9.50 31.93 36.97
N ASP A 437 -10.56 31.92 37.78
CA ASP A 437 -10.68 32.62 39.07
C ASP A 437 -9.50 32.42 40.03
N LYS A 438 -9.04 33.51 40.65
CA LYS A 438 -7.91 33.55 41.60
C LYS A 438 -8.17 32.80 42.92
N ASN A 439 -9.34 32.19 43.09
CA ASN A 439 -9.80 31.60 44.36
C ASN A 439 -9.89 30.06 44.36
N GLN A 440 -9.51 29.36 43.29
CA GLN A 440 -9.54 27.88 43.25
C GLN A 440 -8.47 27.26 44.16
N THR A 441 -8.82 26.16 44.82
CA THR A 441 -7.86 25.34 45.58
C THR A 441 -6.93 24.56 44.66
N LEU A 442 -5.76 24.15 45.16
CA LEU A 442 -4.82 23.31 44.40
C LEU A 442 -5.47 21.99 43.93
N GLN A 443 -6.38 21.41 44.72
CA GLN A 443 -7.09 20.19 44.32
C GLN A 443 -8.07 20.44 43.16
N GLU A 444 -8.79 21.57 43.17
CA GLU A 444 -9.67 21.95 42.06
C GLU A 444 -8.88 22.20 40.77
N GLN A 445 -7.70 22.82 40.85
CA GLN A 445 -6.83 23.04 39.70
C GLN A 445 -6.33 21.71 39.11
N MET A 446 -5.93 20.76 39.96
CA MET A 446 -5.53 19.41 39.52
C MET A 446 -6.70 18.65 38.86
N GLU A 447 -7.93 18.88 39.32
CA GLU A 447 -9.13 18.30 38.74
C GLU A 447 -9.50 18.92 37.39
N GLU A 448 -9.33 20.24 37.25
CA GLU A 448 -9.46 20.96 35.98
C GLU A 448 -8.44 20.46 34.94
N ASP A 449 -7.17 20.33 35.32
CA ASP A 449 -6.13 19.75 34.47
C ASP A 449 -6.45 18.31 34.05
N MET A 450 -6.99 17.50 34.96
CA MET A 450 -7.42 16.14 34.67
C MET A 450 -8.57 16.11 33.64
N ASN A 451 -9.53 17.03 33.74
CA ASN A 451 -10.62 17.18 32.78
C ASN A 451 -10.11 17.68 31.42
N ASN A 452 -9.18 18.64 31.39
CA ASN A 452 -8.55 19.14 30.17
C ASN A 452 -7.77 18.02 29.44
N LEU A 453 -7.08 17.16 30.19
CA LEU A 453 -6.39 15.98 29.65
C LEU A 453 -7.37 14.97 29.04
N LYS A 454 -8.51 14.70 29.69
CA LYS A 454 -9.58 13.85 29.13
C LYS A 454 -10.14 14.44 27.84
N GLN A 455 -10.40 15.74 27.81
CA GLN A 455 -10.89 16.41 26.59
C GLN A 455 -9.86 16.34 25.45
N THR A 456 -8.57 16.53 25.75
CA THR A 456 -7.47 16.42 24.79
C THR A 456 -7.39 15.01 24.20
N LYS A 457 -7.52 13.96 25.04
CA LYS A 457 -7.59 12.57 24.59
C LYS A 457 -8.78 12.33 23.65
N ASN A 458 -9.94 12.91 23.95
CA ASN A 458 -11.13 12.78 23.10
C ASN A 458 -10.98 13.47 21.74
N GLN A 459 -10.43 14.68 21.70
CA GLN A 459 -10.14 15.39 20.44
C GLN A 459 -9.20 14.57 19.55
N LEU A 460 -8.16 14.01 20.16
CA LEU A 460 -7.19 13.14 19.54
C LEU A 460 -7.81 11.90 18.86
N LEU A 461 -8.72 11.23 19.55
CA LEU A 461 -9.43 10.07 18.99
C LEU A 461 -10.38 10.48 17.84
N ASN A 462 -10.98 11.67 17.93
CA ASN A 462 -11.84 12.20 16.87
C ASN A 462 -11.08 12.54 15.59
N GLU A 463 -9.89 13.15 15.69
CA GLU A 463 -9.03 13.43 14.54
C GLU A 463 -8.66 12.14 13.78
N ALA A 464 -8.30 11.10 14.51
CA ALA A 464 -8.01 9.79 13.93
C ALA A 464 -9.23 9.16 13.25
N PHE A 465 -10.41 9.28 13.87
CA PHE A 465 -11.67 8.82 13.29
C PHE A 465 -11.99 9.54 11.96
N ASP A 466 -11.84 10.85 11.92
CA ASP A 466 -12.14 11.65 10.74
C ASP A 466 -11.23 11.30 9.55
N ARG A 467 -9.96 10.95 9.81
CA ARG A 467 -9.05 10.45 8.77
C ARG A 467 -9.48 9.10 8.21
N ILE A 468 -9.95 8.19 9.06
CA ILE A 468 -10.50 6.91 8.62
C ILE A 468 -11.73 7.13 7.73
N GLN A 469 -12.62 8.05 8.12
CA GLN A 469 -13.77 8.41 7.30
C GLN A 469 -13.36 9.02 5.96
N GLN A 470 -12.33 9.87 5.94
CA GLN A 470 -11.81 10.45 4.71
C GLN A 470 -11.28 9.37 3.77
N LEU A 471 -10.53 8.39 4.29
CA LEU A 471 -10.02 7.26 3.52
C LEU A 471 -11.17 6.41 2.95
N GLU A 472 -12.22 6.14 3.74
CA GLU A 472 -13.42 5.42 3.31
C GLU A 472 -14.14 6.10 2.13
N LYS A 473 -14.11 7.42 2.07
CA LYS A 473 -14.73 8.18 0.98
C LYS A 473 -13.98 8.00 -0.35
N ILE A 474 -12.65 8.02 -0.33
CA ILE A 474 -11.83 8.09 -1.55
C ILE A 474 -11.31 6.73 -2.05
N ALA A 475 -11.00 5.79 -1.15
CA ALA A 475 -10.37 4.53 -1.50
C ALA A 475 -11.38 3.55 -2.09
N LEU A 476 -10.94 2.78 -3.09
CA LEU A 476 -11.72 1.66 -3.63
C LEU A 476 -11.99 0.64 -2.52
N ASN A 477 -10.93 0.20 -1.85
CA ASN A 477 -10.99 -0.70 -0.70
C ASN A 477 -10.36 -0.07 0.54
N ALA A 478 -11.17 0.67 1.31
CA ALA A 478 -10.75 1.24 2.60
C ALA A 478 -10.63 0.17 3.71
N ASP A 479 -11.33 -0.95 3.54
CA ASP A 479 -11.41 -2.08 4.46
C ASP A 479 -10.19 -3.03 4.29
N SER A 480 -8.99 -2.45 4.21
CA SER A 480 -7.71 -3.15 4.06
C SER A 480 -7.07 -3.55 5.40
N VAL A 481 -6.17 -4.53 5.37
CA VAL A 481 -5.39 -4.97 6.56
C VAL A 481 -4.62 -3.82 7.21
N SER A 482 -4.05 -2.91 6.40
CA SER A 482 -3.33 -1.72 6.93
C SER A 482 -4.23 -0.81 7.77
N THR A 483 -5.48 -0.61 7.33
CA THR A 483 -6.48 0.15 8.06
C THR A 483 -6.90 -0.58 9.35
N PHE A 484 -6.95 -1.91 9.34
CA PHE A 484 -7.42 -2.70 10.48
C PHE A 484 -6.55 -2.55 11.72
N ILE A 485 -5.23 -2.53 11.56
CA ILE A 485 -4.30 -2.40 12.69
C ILE A 485 -4.64 -1.14 13.49
N HIS A 486 -4.89 -0.04 12.77
CA HIS A 486 -5.30 1.25 13.33
C HIS A 486 -6.72 1.23 13.91
N LEU A 487 -7.65 0.52 13.28
CA LEU A 487 -9.04 0.38 13.76
C LEU A 487 -9.12 -0.27 15.14
N GLU A 488 -8.33 -1.31 15.42
CA GLU A 488 -8.42 -1.99 16.72
C GLU A 488 -7.98 -1.08 17.87
N PHE A 489 -6.85 -0.37 17.71
CA PHE A 489 -6.39 0.60 18.69
C PHE A 489 -7.46 1.67 18.92
N LEU A 490 -8.00 2.25 17.84
CA LEU A 490 -9.01 3.30 17.94
C LEU A 490 -10.30 2.80 18.61
N MET A 491 -10.77 1.59 18.28
CA MET A 491 -11.94 0.99 18.89
C MET A 491 -11.75 0.72 20.39
N GLU A 492 -10.60 0.22 20.80
CA GLU A 492 -10.28 -0.01 22.21
C GLU A 492 -10.33 1.31 22.99
N ARG A 493 -9.70 2.36 22.47
CA ARG A 493 -9.69 3.67 23.09
C ARG A 493 -11.05 4.37 23.09
N MET A 494 -11.85 4.21 22.04
CA MET A 494 -13.19 4.80 22.00
C MET A 494 -14.17 4.10 22.96
N LYS A 495 -13.96 2.82 23.29
CA LYS A 495 -14.76 2.13 24.32
C LYS A 495 -14.55 2.71 25.71
N GLU A 496 -13.34 3.17 26.01
CA GLU A 496 -13.04 3.85 27.27
C GLU A 496 -13.79 5.18 27.41
N GLU A 497 -14.13 5.83 26.29
CA GLU A 497 -14.77 7.16 26.25
C GLU A 497 -16.30 7.09 26.02
N ASP A 498 -16.89 5.89 25.94
CA ASP A 498 -18.34 5.63 25.77
C ASP A 498 -19.00 6.28 24.52
N ASP A 499 -18.24 6.51 23.45
CA ASP A 499 -18.78 7.02 22.18
C ASP A 499 -19.38 5.89 21.32
N GLN A 500 -20.61 5.48 21.65
CA GLN A 500 -21.31 4.37 21.03
C GLN A 500 -21.55 4.54 19.52
N GLU A 501 -21.75 5.77 19.04
CA GLU A 501 -22.02 6.03 17.62
C GLU A 501 -20.77 5.77 16.77
N LYS A 502 -19.62 6.33 17.17
CA LYS A 502 -18.35 6.11 16.46
C LYS A 502 -17.93 4.66 16.56
N LEU A 503 -18.11 4.02 17.71
CA LEU A 503 -17.84 2.59 17.89
C LEU A 503 -18.66 1.73 16.93
N GLN A 504 -19.97 1.97 16.80
CA GLN A 504 -20.79 1.24 15.84
C GLN A 504 -20.30 1.42 14.40
N LYS A 505 -19.84 2.63 14.04
CA LYS A 505 -19.27 2.86 12.70
C LYS A 505 -17.98 2.06 12.51
N LEU A 506 -17.05 2.11 13.46
CA LEU A 506 -15.80 1.34 13.40
C LEU A 506 -16.06 -0.18 13.40
N GLU A 507 -17.06 -0.66 14.15
CA GLU A 507 -17.48 -2.05 14.14
C GLU A 507 -18.06 -2.46 12.79
N ARG A 508 -18.85 -1.60 12.14
CA ARG A 508 -19.32 -1.86 10.77
C ARG A 508 -18.15 -1.96 9.80
N MET A 509 -17.17 -1.05 9.87
CA MET A 509 -15.95 -1.13 9.05
C MET A 509 -15.19 -2.44 9.32
N LYS A 510 -15.02 -2.79 10.59
CA LYS A 510 -14.40 -4.04 11.03
C LYS A 510 -15.14 -5.28 10.52
N ASN A 511 -16.46 -5.25 10.48
CA ASN A 511 -17.30 -6.38 10.05
C ASN A 511 -17.39 -6.50 8.53
N ARG A 512 -17.20 -5.40 7.79
CA ARG A 512 -17.04 -5.45 6.32
C ARG A 512 -15.70 -6.04 5.91
N MET A 513 -14.67 -5.90 6.75
CA MET A 513 -13.44 -6.66 6.56
C MET A 513 -13.72 -8.15 6.74
N ASP A 514 -13.30 -8.93 5.75
CA ASP A 514 -13.32 -10.39 5.81
C ASP A 514 -12.70 -10.87 7.14
N LYS A 515 -13.30 -11.87 7.81
CA LYS A 515 -12.78 -12.51 9.03
C LYS A 515 -11.30 -12.88 8.88
N ARG A 516 -10.83 -13.09 7.66
CA ARG A 516 -9.44 -13.41 7.29
C ARG A 516 -8.51 -12.18 7.22
N ASN A 517 -9.01 -11.00 6.84
CA ASN A 517 -8.27 -9.74 7.04
C ASN A 517 -8.07 -9.48 8.54
N GLN A 518 -9.08 -9.82 9.37
CA GLN A 518 -8.97 -9.73 10.83
C GLN A 518 -7.92 -10.72 11.38
N ALA A 519 -7.88 -11.98 10.89
CA ALA A 519 -6.85 -12.96 11.26
C ALA A 519 -5.44 -12.52 10.79
N GLY A 520 -5.37 -11.97 9.59
CA GLY A 520 -4.17 -11.41 8.99
C GLY A 520 -3.54 -10.27 9.77
N ALA A 521 -4.34 -9.43 10.39
CA ALA A 521 -3.85 -8.35 11.26
C ALA A 521 -3.49 -8.84 12.67
N LYS A 522 -4.20 -9.84 13.21
CA LYS A 522 -3.83 -10.50 14.48
C LYS A 522 -2.44 -11.14 14.42
N TYR A 523 -2.05 -11.68 13.26
CA TYR A 523 -0.70 -12.21 13.03
C TYR A 523 0.39 -11.11 13.05
N TYR A 524 0.08 -9.89 12.60
CA TYR A 524 1.01 -8.75 12.57
C TYR A 524 1.37 -8.29 13.99
N LYS A 525 0.37 -8.23 14.90
CA LYS A 525 0.55 -7.87 16.32
C LYS A 525 1.48 -8.80 17.11
N GLN A 526 1.69 -10.04 16.67
CA GLN A 526 2.55 -11.00 17.38
C GLN A 526 4.03 -10.88 17.00
N ARG A 527 4.37 -10.07 15.99
CA ARG A 527 5.74 -9.93 15.45
C ARG A 527 6.27 -8.49 15.40
N SER A 528 5.41 -7.49 15.60
CA SER A 528 5.78 -6.10 15.93
C SER A 528 5.98 -5.94 17.43
#